data_AF-A0A6S6SQD6-F1
#
_entry.id   AF-A0A6S6SQD6-F1
#
_cell.length_a   1.000
_cell.length_b   1.000
_cell.length_c   1.000
_cell.angle_alpha   90.00
_cell.angle_beta   90.00
_cell.angle_gamma   90.00
#
_symmetry.space_group_name_H-M   'P 1'
#
loop_
_entity.id
_entity.type
_entity.pdbx_description
1 polymer ?
#
loop_
_entity_poly.entity_id
_entity_poly.type
_entity_poly.pdbx_seq_one_letter_code
_entity_poly.pdbx_strand_id
1 'polypeptide(L)'
;MKTLITFLFILTIGLFAGDVEYSYVPKKVYEKQVFPISFLTTTNESISFNFQGDKKPVLKKPVIIKNGSKTFYTFYFKTTEKLFTIPKVIVNINGQTKELSTLKIPVKKIPQHKYFSGVIGSELKIKNHQVSVYDEKTNLVAISLEAHDANLEDIYIPSALKDGTENAQRTGSKMEIHYYIVLPSEQKELKFSYFDTIKENFVEKSIPIELQDGSVAAQTDLNPKDDSFEALKKYTLLILSIFFVLLFLWKRDFFYLVMAVISAAVLLTFYTALATVCVKEGSPLYIIPTSNSSTSVHIDQKFKTTKLAERNEFVKIEYINGTVGWIKHEDLCED
;
A
#
# COMPACT_ATOMS: atom_id res chain seq x y z
N MET A 1 -41.10 72.07 18.20
CA MET A 1 -41.38 70.62 18.29
C MET A 1 -40.39 69.91 17.38
N LYS A 2 -39.24 69.47 17.92
CA LYS A 2 -38.17 68.78 17.18
C LYS A 2 -38.25 67.29 17.52
N THR A 3 -38.66 66.47 16.56
CA THR A 3 -38.71 65.02 16.70
C THR A 3 -37.32 64.44 16.48
N LEU A 4 -36.72 63.91 17.54
CA LEU A 4 -35.44 63.20 17.53
C LEU A 4 -35.69 61.76 17.06
N ILE A 5 -35.26 61.44 15.84
CA ILE A 5 -35.27 60.07 15.32
C ILE A 5 -34.02 59.38 15.88
N THR A 6 -34.24 58.44 16.81
CA THR A 6 -33.18 57.59 17.37
C THR A 6 -33.05 56.37 16.47
N PHE A 7 -32.00 56.30 15.66
CA PHE A 7 -31.70 55.16 14.79
C PHE A 7 -30.96 54.10 15.62
N LEU A 8 -31.65 53.03 15.99
CA LEU A 8 -31.09 51.89 16.72
C LEU A 8 -30.30 51.02 15.73
N PHE A 9 -28.97 51.19 15.70
CA PHE A 9 -28.07 50.27 15.00
C PHE A 9 -28.03 48.95 15.78
N ILE A 10 -28.81 47.96 15.35
CA ILE A 10 -28.64 46.57 15.79
C ILE A 10 -27.42 46.04 15.06
N LEU A 11 -26.29 46.02 15.77
CA LEU A 11 -25.07 45.34 15.36
C LEU A 11 -25.34 43.83 15.43
N THR A 12 -25.74 43.22 14.31
CA THR A 12 -25.77 41.76 14.17
C THR A 12 -24.34 41.25 14.18
N ILE A 13 -23.87 40.83 15.34
CA ILE A 13 -22.67 39.99 15.45
C ILE A 13 -22.98 38.72 14.67
N GLY A 14 -22.34 38.54 13.51
CA GLY A 14 -22.40 37.31 12.75
C GLY A 14 -21.85 36.17 13.58
N LEU A 15 -22.74 35.40 14.21
CA LEU A 15 -22.46 34.05 14.70
C LEU A 15 -22.18 33.17 13.48
N PHE A 16 -20.94 33.13 13.02
CA PHE A 16 -20.47 31.97 12.26
C PHE A 16 -20.30 30.83 13.25
N ALA A 17 -21.42 30.22 13.65
CA ALA A 17 -21.38 28.92 14.29
C ALA A 17 -20.89 27.94 13.21
N GLY A 18 -19.63 27.50 13.32
CA GLY A 18 -19.13 26.41 12.50
C GLY A 18 -19.99 25.19 12.73
N ASP A 19 -20.82 24.82 11.74
CA ASP A 19 -21.65 23.63 11.84
C ASP A 19 -20.88 22.41 11.32
N VAL A 20 -21.08 21.28 11.98
CA VAL A 20 -20.65 19.96 11.55
C VAL A 20 -21.88 19.07 11.48
N GLU A 21 -22.13 18.51 10.32
CA GLU A 21 -23.29 17.67 10.05
C GLU A 21 -22.89 16.38 9.31
N TYR A 22 -23.80 15.40 9.27
CA TYR A 22 -23.59 14.20 8.47
C TYR A 22 -23.70 14.54 6.98
N SER A 23 -22.61 14.34 6.24
CA SER A 23 -22.59 14.46 4.79
C SER A 23 -22.96 13.17 4.08
N TYR A 24 -22.59 12.03 4.66
CA TYR A 24 -22.84 10.71 4.08
C TYR A 24 -23.00 9.67 5.18
N VAL A 25 -24.12 8.96 5.12
CA VAL A 25 -24.42 7.78 5.93
C VAL A 25 -25.03 6.74 4.99
N PRO A 26 -24.48 5.52 4.91
CA PRO A 26 -25.01 4.50 4.01
C PRO A 26 -26.44 4.10 4.43
N LYS A 27 -27.33 3.91 3.46
CA LYS A 27 -28.72 3.48 3.70
C LYS A 27 -28.82 2.02 4.16
N LYS A 28 -27.85 1.20 3.76
CA LYS A 28 -27.68 -0.21 4.13
C LYS A 28 -26.19 -0.55 4.04
N VAL A 29 -25.76 -1.55 4.81
CA VAL A 29 -24.43 -2.16 4.68
C VAL A 29 -24.55 -3.68 4.78
N TYR A 30 -23.49 -4.40 4.45
CA TYR A 30 -23.42 -5.85 4.61
C TYR A 30 -22.62 -6.22 5.87
N GLU A 31 -22.92 -7.37 6.47
CA GLU A 31 -22.17 -7.91 7.61
C GLU A 31 -20.69 -8.06 7.22
N LYS A 32 -19.77 -7.57 8.07
CA LYS A 32 -18.30 -7.49 7.85
C LYS A 32 -17.84 -6.50 6.76
N GLN A 33 -18.74 -5.78 6.09
CA GLN A 33 -18.36 -4.71 5.17
C GLN A 33 -17.62 -3.59 5.92
N VAL A 34 -16.57 -3.05 5.30
CA VAL A 34 -15.98 -1.76 5.69
C VAL A 34 -16.70 -0.65 4.93
N PHE A 35 -17.19 0.39 5.62
CA PHE A 35 -17.99 1.44 4.99
C PHE A 35 -17.68 2.83 5.54
N PRO A 36 -17.77 3.89 4.71
CA PRO A 36 -17.52 5.25 5.15
C PRO A 36 -18.74 5.89 5.83
N ILE A 37 -18.46 6.75 6.79
CA ILE A 37 -19.37 7.77 7.32
C ILE A 37 -18.64 9.10 7.20
N SER A 38 -19.25 10.06 6.51
CA SER A 38 -18.64 11.36 6.25
C SER A 38 -19.38 12.48 6.95
N PHE A 39 -18.61 13.42 7.48
CA PHE A 39 -19.08 14.64 8.14
C PHE A 39 -18.66 15.84 7.30
N LEU A 40 -19.57 16.80 7.11
CA LEU A 40 -19.32 18.04 6.41
C LEU A 40 -19.21 19.19 7.41
N THR A 41 -18.29 20.10 7.13
CA THR A 41 -18.24 21.41 7.78
C THR A 41 -17.93 22.50 6.77
N THR A 42 -18.30 23.73 7.12
CA THR A 42 -17.96 24.95 6.39
C THR A 42 -17.03 25.88 7.18
N THR A 43 -16.65 25.52 8.42
CA THR A 43 -15.72 26.32 9.21
C THR A 43 -14.26 26.02 8.85
N ASN A 44 -13.41 27.04 9.00
CA ASN A 44 -11.95 26.92 8.87
C ASN A 44 -11.27 26.60 10.21
N GLU A 45 -12.04 26.45 11.28
CA GLU A 45 -11.54 26.17 12.62
C GLU A 45 -11.00 24.74 12.77
N SER A 46 -10.19 24.53 13.81
CA SER A 46 -9.70 23.20 14.19
C SER A 46 -10.85 22.33 14.68
N ILE A 47 -11.00 21.15 14.07
CA ILE A 47 -12.05 20.18 14.40
C ILE A 47 -11.42 18.86 14.84
N SER A 48 -11.97 18.27 15.90
CA SER A 48 -11.67 16.91 16.31
C SER A 48 -12.94 16.12 16.63
N PHE A 49 -12.88 14.81 16.42
CA PHE A 49 -14.01 13.90 16.60
C PHE A 49 -13.70 12.91 17.72
N ASN A 50 -14.64 12.73 18.64
CA ASN A 50 -14.59 11.71 19.68
C ASN A 50 -15.83 10.81 19.57
N PHE A 51 -15.60 9.54 19.28
CA PHE A 51 -16.64 8.51 19.20
C PHE A 51 -16.76 7.81 20.55
N GLN A 52 -17.90 7.94 21.24
CA GLN A 52 -18.14 7.28 22.52
C GLN A 52 -18.82 5.91 22.34
N GLY A 53 -18.42 4.95 23.18
CA GLY A 53 -18.89 3.56 23.12
C GLY A 53 -17.90 2.61 22.44
N ASP A 54 -18.35 1.37 22.25
CA ASP A 54 -17.50 0.25 21.80
C ASP A 54 -17.22 0.27 20.29
N LYS A 55 -18.09 0.93 19.53
CA LYS A 55 -17.94 1.08 18.08
C LYS A 55 -16.95 2.19 17.78
N LYS A 56 -15.79 1.82 17.24
CA LYS A 56 -14.75 2.76 16.85
C LYS A 56 -14.51 2.69 15.34
N PRO A 57 -14.07 3.79 14.71
CA PRO A 57 -13.58 3.74 13.36
C PRO A 57 -12.39 2.77 13.21
N VAL A 58 -12.29 2.12 12.05
CA VAL A 58 -11.16 1.27 11.65
C VAL A 58 -9.86 2.07 11.65
N LEU A 59 -9.92 3.34 11.23
CA LEU A 59 -8.80 4.29 11.27
C LEU A 59 -9.08 5.37 12.32
N LYS A 60 -8.13 5.59 13.24
CA LYS A 60 -8.25 6.62 14.29
C LYS A 60 -8.38 8.04 13.71
N LYS A 61 -7.75 8.30 12.57
CA LYS A 61 -7.79 9.60 11.89
C LYS A 61 -8.74 9.54 10.69
N PRO A 62 -9.53 10.59 10.43
CA PRO A 62 -10.35 10.66 9.24
C PRO A 62 -9.52 10.89 8.00
N VAL A 63 -10.08 10.50 6.85
CA VAL A 63 -9.68 11.06 5.56
C VAL A 63 -10.27 12.45 5.45
N ILE A 64 -9.45 13.45 5.12
CA ILE A 64 -9.86 14.86 5.04
C ILE A 64 -9.80 15.30 3.58
N ILE A 65 -10.94 15.76 3.05
CA ILE A 65 -11.03 16.31 1.69
C ILE A 65 -11.55 17.73 1.77
N LYS A 66 -10.82 18.69 1.21
CA LYS A 66 -11.23 20.10 1.12
C LYS A 66 -11.72 20.40 -0.29
N ASN A 67 -12.90 21.01 -0.41
CA ASN A 67 -13.48 21.46 -1.66
C ASN A 67 -14.08 22.86 -1.47
N GLY A 68 -13.32 23.90 -1.83
CA GLY A 68 -13.69 25.29 -1.55
C GLY A 68 -13.82 25.54 -0.05
N SER A 69 -14.95 26.10 0.38
CA SER A 69 -15.27 26.32 1.80
C SER A 69 -15.71 25.06 2.55
N LYS A 70 -15.90 23.94 1.86
CA LYS A 70 -16.38 22.69 2.46
C LYS A 70 -15.21 21.78 2.81
N THR A 71 -15.19 21.27 4.02
CA THR A 71 -14.26 20.22 4.45
C THR A 71 -15.04 18.97 4.84
N PHE A 72 -14.64 17.84 4.26
CA PHE A 72 -15.22 16.52 4.54
C PHE A 72 -14.26 15.71 5.41
N TYR A 73 -14.79 15.14 6.49
CA TYR A 73 -14.09 14.20 7.35
C TYR A 73 -14.73 12.84 7.24
N THR A 74 -14.02 11.86 6.69
CA THR A 74 -14.55 10.51 6.47
C THR A 74 -13.89 9.49 7.40
N PHE A 75 -14.69 8.78 8.16
CA PHE A 75 -14.28 7.67 9.01
C PHE A 75 -14.84 6.36 8.46
N TYR A 76 -14.08 5.29 8.59
CA TYR A 76 -14.47 3.96 8.13
C TYR A 76 -14.88 3.09 9.32
N PHE A 77 -15.95 2.33 9.19
CA PHE A 77 -16.46 1.43 10.22
C PHE A 77 -16.63 0.02 9.65
N LYS A 78 -16.66 -0.96 10.55
CA LYS A 78 -16.92 -2.37 10.27
C LYS A 78 -17.85 -2.92 11.35
N THR A 79 -18.78 -3.80 10.98
CA THR A 79 -19.78 -4.32 11.92
C THR A 79 -20.13 -5.78 11.62
N THR A 80 -20.41 -6.55 12.66
CA THR A 80 -21.02 -7.89 12.58
C THR A 80 -22.45 -7.90 13.11
N GLU A 81 -22.93 -6.79 13.66
CA GLU A 81 -24.29 -6.67 14.20
C GLU A 81 -25.34 -6.58 13.09
N LYS A 82 -26.57 -7.04 13.37
CA LYS A 82 -27.71 -6.94 12.44
C LYS A 82 -28.18 -5.49 12.19
N LEU A 83 -27.90 -4.58 13.13
CA LEU A 83 -28.31 -3.18 13.06
C LEU A 83 -27.19 -2.31 13.64
N PHE A 84 -26.46 -1.62 12.77
CA PHE A 84 -25.37 -0.78 13.21
C PHE A 84 -25.88 0.58 13.66
N THR A 85 -25.88 0.80 14.97
CA THR A 85 -26.09 2.14 15.54
C THR A 85 -24.76 2.91 15.54
N ILE A 86 -24.73 4.08 14.92
CA ILE A 86 -23.55 4.98 14.95
C ILE A 86 -23.28 5.35 16.42
N PRO A 87 -22.04 5.22 16.92
CA PRO A 87 -21.69 5.66 18.27
C PRO A 87 -21.97 7.16 18.47
N LYS A 88 -22.19 7.58 19.71
CA LYS A 88 -22.34 9.01 20.03
C LYS A 88 -21.10 9.77 19.60
N VAL A 89 -21.26 10.75 18.71
CA VAL A 89 -20.17 11.55 18.15
C VAL A 89 -20.15 12.91 18.83
N ILE A 90 -19.08 13.18 19.57
CA ILE A 90 -18.79 14.49 20.14
C ILE A 90 -17.76 15.16 19.24
N VAL A 91 -18.14 16.27 18.63
CA VAL A 91 -17.28 17.08 17.79
C VAL A 91 -16.81 18.27 18.60
N ASN A 92 -15.50 18.50 18.65
CA ASN A 92 -14.93 19.70 19.25
C ASN A 92 -14.50 20.65 18.13
N ILE A 93 -15.07 21.85 18.12
CA ILE A 93 -14.83 22.93 17.17
C ILE A 93 -14.26 24.09 17.99
N ASN A 94 -12.96 24.34 17.86
CA ASN A 94 -12.27 25.43 18.57
C ASN A 94 -12.55 25.48 20.10
N GLY A 95 -12.62 24.32 20.75
CA GLY A 95 -12.91 24.19 22.18
C GLY A 95 -14.39 24.04 22.54
N GLN A 96 -15.33 24.36 21.63
CA GLN A 96 -16.76 24.13 21.84
C GLN A 96 -17.16 22.73 21.40
N THR A 97 -17.89 22.01 22.24
CA THR A 97 -18.36 20.66 21.94
C THR A 97 -19.78 20.66 21.41
N LYS A 98 -19.99 19.96 20.28
CA LYS A 98 -21.31 19.66 19.73
C LYS A 98 -21.51 18.15 19.68
N GLU A 99 -22.68 17.70 20.09
CA GLU A 99 -23.11 16.30 19.95
C GLU A 99 -23.91 16.13 18.66
N LEU A 100 -23.60 15.09 17.89
CA LEU A 100 -24.37 14.73 16.70
C LEU A 100 -25.42 13.67 17.04
N SER A 101 -26.53 13.72 16.31
CA SER A 101 -27.61 12.75 16.46
C SER A 101 -27.14 11.32 16.17
N THR A 102 -27.68 10.36 16.90
CA THR A 102 -27.43 8.93 16.66
C THR A 102 -28.29 8.44 15.51
N LEU A 103 -27.69 7.76 14.54
CA LEU A 103 -28.40 7.15 13.41
C LEU A 103 -28.22 5.63 13.42
N LYS A 104 -29.18 4.93 12.81
CA LYS A 104 -29.19 3.47 12.69
C LYS A 104 -29.07 3.07 11.22
N ILE A 105 -28.17 2.15 10.94
CA ILE A 105 -27.89 1.61 9.61
C ILE A 105 -28.27 0.12 9.59
N PRO A 106 -29.25 -0.28 8.76
CA PRO A 106 -29.58 -1.69 8.56
C PRO A 106 -28.39 -2.49 8.01
N VAL A 107 -28.14 -3.68 8.57
CA VAL A 107 -27.07 -4.59 8.12
C VAL A 107 -27.69 -5.84 7.49
N LYS A 108 -27.33 -6.13 6.25
CA LYS A 108 -27.78 -7.31 5.51
C LYS A 108 -26.74 -8.42 5.56
N LYS A 109 -27.20 -9.67 5.59
CA LYS A 109 -26.34 -10.82 5.37
C LYS A 109 -26.09 -11.02 3.89
N ILE A 110 -24.88 -11.43 3.56
CA ILE A 110 -24.52 -11.87 2.22
C ILE A 110 -24.94 -13.34 2.08
N PRO A 111 -25.60 -13.73 0.97
CA PRO A 111 -25.95 -15.13 0.73
C PRO A 111 -24.70 -16.00 0.60
N GLN A 112 -24.82 -17.30 0.86
CA GLN A 112 -23.70 -18.22 0.65
C GLN A 112 -23.39 -18.34 -0.85
N HIS A 113 -22.11 -18.40 -1.20
CA HIS A 113 -21.64 -18.59 -2.57
C HIS A 113 -20.43 -19.51 -2.60
N LYS A 114 -20.33 -20.33 -3.65
CA LYS A 114 -19.19 -21.23 -3.85
C LYS A 114 -17.90 -20.42 -4.00
N TYR A 115 -16.81 -20.86 -3.40
CA TYR A 115 -15.52 -20.17 -3.45
C TYR A 115 -15.51 -18.74 -2.88
N PHE A 116 -16.53 -18.35 -2.10
CA PHE A 116 -16.53 -17.04 -1.47
C PHE A 116 -15.39 -16.93 -0.45
N SER A 117 -14.56 -15.90 -0.64
CA SER A 117 -13.34 -15.69 0.13
C SER A 117 -13.54 -14.91 1.43
N GLY A 118 -14.78 -14.58 1.80
CA GLY A 118 -15.07 -13.69 2.92
C GLY A 118 -14.85 -12.20 2.62
N VAL A 119 -14.27 -11.87 1.47
CA VAL A 119 -14.00 -10.48 1.07
C VAL A 119 -15.23 -9.78 0.53
N ILE A 120 -15.47 -8.60 1.05
CA ILE A 120 -16.55 -7.67 0.75
C ILE A 120 -15.89 -6.31 0.54
N GLY A 121 -16.12 -5.71 -0.60
CA GLY A 121 -15.56 -4.40 -0.94
C GLY A 121 -15.81 -4.08 -2.39
N SER A 122 -15.07 -3.15 -2.95
CA SER A 122 -15.18 -2.76 -4.36
C SER A 122 -13.84 -2.79 -5.06
N GLU A 123 -13.88 -3.06 -6.37
CA GLU A 123 -12.71 -2.99 -7.26
C GLU A 123 -11.51 -3.83 -6.81
N LEU A 124 -11.75 -5.09 -6.39
CA LEU A 124 -10.65 -5.97 -6.03
C LEU A 124 -9.76 -6.29 -7.24
N LYS A 125 -8.47 -6.00 -7.09
CA LYS A 125 -7.40 -6.19 -8.06
C LYS A 125 -6.34 -7.12 -7.47
N ILE A 126 -5.92 -8.09 -8.29
CA ILE A 126 -4.70 -8.85 -8.06
C ILE A 126 -3.59 -8.04 -8.72
N LYS A 127 -2.72 -7.42 -7.91
CA LYS A 127 -1.63 -6.55 -8.38
C LYS A 127 -0.47 -7.38 -8.92
N ASN A 128 -0.15 -8.45 -8.20
CA ASN A 128 0.85 -9.43 -8.59
C ASN A 128 0.53 -10.77 -7.93
N HIS A 129 1.02 -11.86 -8.52
CA HIS A 129 1.02 -13.18 -7.90
C HIS A 129 2.28 -13.95 -8.28
N GLN A 130 2.74 -14.82 -7.38
CA GLN A 130 3.87 -15.72 -7.61
C GLN A 130 3.52 -17.11 -7.09
N VAL A 131 3.94 -18.12 -7.82
CA VAL A 131 3.78 -19.54 -7.46
C VAL A 131 5.17 -20.13 -7.30
N SER A 132 5.39 -20.83 -6.19
CA SER A 132 6.64 -21.52 -5.88
C SER A 132 6.34 -22.88 -5.24
N VAL A 133 7.33 -23.76 -5.22
CA VAL A 133 7.22 -25.04 -4.50
C VAL A 133 7.34 -24.77 -3.00
N TYR A 134 6.39 -25.26 -2.21
CA TYR A 134 6.45 -25.19 -0.74
C TYR A 134 7.06 -26.46 -0.16
N ASP A 135 6.61 -27.62 -0.66
CA ASP A 135 7.17 -28.94 -0.40
C ASP A 135 6.91 -29.88 -1.61
N GLU A 136 7.25 -31.17 -1.48
CA GLU A 136 7.11 -32.16 -2.56
C GLU A 136 5.68 -32.31 -3.10
N LYS A 137 4.65 -31.92 -2.33
CA LYS A 137 3.23 -32.14 -2.65
C LYS A 137 2.43 -30.86 -2.73
N THR A 138 3.01 -29.71 -2.43
CA THR A 138 2.28 -28.45 -2.31
C THR A 138 3.03 -27.27 -2.92
N ASN A 139 2.26 -26.35 -3.47
CA ASN A 139 2.74 -25.07 -3.99
C ASN A 139 2.33 -23.94 -3.04
N LEU A 140 3.22 -22.95 -2.90
CA LEU A 140 2.95 -21.68 -2.25
C LEU A 140 2.57 -20.64 -3.30
N VAL A 141 1.39 -20.06 -3.16
CA VAL A 141 0.91 -18.93 -3.95
C VAL A 141 0.96 -17.67 -3.09
N ALA A 142 1.80 -16.71 -3.46
CA ALA A 142 1.87 -15.40 -2.84
C ALA A 142 1.15 -14.38 -3.74
N ILE A 143 0.22 -13.60 -3.18
CA ILE A 143 -0.64 -12.67 -3.93
C ILE A 143 -0.57 -11.29 -3.29
N SER A 144 -0.37 -10.26 -4.11
CA SER A 144 -0.57 -8.87 -3.70
C SER A 144 -1.97 -8.42 -4.13
N LEU A 145 -2.80 -8.04 -3.17
CA LEU A 145 -4.19 -7.64 -3.38
C LEU A 145 -4.40 -6.16 -3.05
N GLU A 146 -5.20 -5.50 -3.86
CA GLU A 146 -5.67 -4.13 -3.65
C GLU A 146 -7.19 -4.10 -3.80
N ALA A 147 -7.89 -3.40 -2.92
CA ALA A 147 -9.34 -3.16 -3.05
C ALA A 147 -9.75 -1.88 -2.31
N HIS A 148 -10.96 -1.40 -2.59
CA HIS A 148 -11.55 -0.23 -1.92
C HIS A 148 -12.68 -0.63 -0.98
N ASP A 149 -12.78 0.04 0.16
CA ASP A 149 -13.78 -0.19 1.21
C ASP A 149 -13.88 -1.67 1.60
N ALA A 150 -12.74 -2.36 1.53
CA ALA A 150 -12.68 -3.81 1.60
C ALA A 150 -12.18 -4.31 2.95
N ASN A 151 -12.71 -5.44 3.41
CA ASN A 151 -12.23 -6.19 4.57
C ASN A 151 -11.16 -7.24 4.16
N LEU A 152 -10.14 -6.84 3.39
CA LEU A 152 -9.11 -7.78 2.89
C LEU A 152 -8.43 -8.59 4.01
N GLU A 153 -8.35 -8.05 5.23
CA GLU A 153 -7.84 -8.76 6.41
C GLU A 153 -8.62 -10.04 6.77
N ASP A 154 -9.87 -10.18 6.32
CA ASP A 154 -10.73 -11.34 6.57
C ASP A 154 -10.68 -12.37 5.43
N ILE A 155 -9.83 -12.17 4.42
CA ILE A 155 -9.75 -13.09 3.28
C ILE A 155 -9.36 -14.48 3.75
N TYR A 156 -10.01 -15.49 3.18
CA TYR A 156 -9.65 -16.89 3.34
C TYR A 156 -9.95 -17.64 2.05
N ILE A 157 -9.27 -18.78 1.83
CA ILE A 157 -9.54 -19.64 0.67
C ILE A 157 -10.00 -21.01 1.17
N PRO A 158 -11.26 -21.43 0.93
CA PRO A 158 -11.77 -22.71 1.42
C PRO A 158 -10.94 -23.94 1.01
N SER A 159 -10.25 -23.91 -0.13
CA SER A 159 -9.41 -25.00 -0.64
C SER A 159 -7.96 -24.95 -0.12
N ALA A 160 -7.58 -23.95 0.67
CA ALA A 160 -6.23 -23.80 1.15
C ALA A 160 -5.92 -24.82 2.26
N LEU A 161 -4.76 -25.45 2.18
CA LEU A 161 -4.22 -26.26 3.28
C LEU A 161 -3.71 -25.35 4.41
N LYS A 162 -3.18 -24.19 4.03
CA LYS A 162 -2.71 -23.12 4.92
C LYS A 162 -2.80 -21.79 4.20
N ASP A 163 -3.21 -20.73 4.88
CA ASP A 163 -3.22 -19.38 4.33
C ASP A 163 -2.91 -18.33 5.41
N GLY A 164 -2.75 -17.08 5.01
CA GLY A 164 -2.58 -15.95 5.93
C GLY A 164 -2.27 -14.64 5.23
N THR A 165 -2.58 -13.54 5.94
CA THR A 165 -2.37 -12.18 5.45
C THR A 165 -1.16 -11.52 6.10
N GLU A 166 -0.45 -10.72 5.33
CA GLU A 166 0.72 -9.95 5.73
C GLU A 166 0.64 -8.53 5.16
N ASN A 167 1.44 -7.61 5.71
CA ASN A 167 1.56 -6.23 5.22
C ASN A 167 0.23 -5.52 4.96
N ALA A 168 -0.75 -5.74 5.85
CA ALA A 168 -2.06 -5.11 5.74
C ALA A 168 -1.95 -3.60 5.97
N GLN A 169 -2.20 -2.82 4.91
CA GLN A 169 -2.10 -1.37 4.91
C GLN A 169 -3.40 -0.74 4.40
N ARG A 170 -3.95 0.19 5.19
CA ARG A 170 -5.15 0.94 4.82
C ARG A 170 -4.86 2.43 4.73
N THR A 171 -5.17 3.01 3.57
CA THR A 171 -5.13 4.46 3.34
C THR A 171 -6.51 4.92 2.88
N GLY A 172 -7.34 5.35 3.83
CA GLY A 172 -8.73 5.71 3.54
C GLY A 172 -9.54 4.51 3.05
N SER A 173 -10.14 4.64 1.85
CA SER A 173 -10.86 3.54 1.21
C SER A 173 -9.93 2.43 0.72
N LYS A 174 -8.72 2.78 0.29
CA LYS A 174 -7.77 1.82 -0.30
C LYS A 174 -7.20 0.90 0.77
N MET A 175 -7.26 -0.40 0.52
CA MET A 175 -6.67 -1.45 1.34
C MET A 175 -5.74 -2.29 0.46
N GLU A 176 -4.55 -2.55 0.95
CA GLU A 176 -3.54 -3.41 0.33
C GLU A 176 -3.10 -4.48 1.32
N ILE A 177 -2.97 -5.72 0.85
CA ILE A 177 -2.45 -6.85 1.65
C ILE A 177 -1.53 -7.71 0.79
N HIS A 178 -0.62 -8.42 1.43
CA HIS A 178 0.01 -9.61 0.88
C HIS A 178 -0.71 -10.83 1.45
N TYR A 179 -0.97 -11.82 0.61
CA TYR A 179 -1.73 -13.01 0.99
C TYR A 179 -1.01 -14.25 0.48
N TYR A 180 -0.66 -15.15 1.39
CA TYR A 180 -0.01 -16.41 1.05
C TYR A 180 -1.00 -17.57 1.18
N ILE A 181 -0.90 -18.56 0.30
CA ILE A 181 -1.80 -19.72 0.23
C ILE A 181 -0.98 -20.96 -0.13
N VAL A 182 -1.11 -22.03 0.64
CA VAL A 182 -0.53 -23.35 0.34
C VAL A 182 -1.63 -24.23 -0.25
N LEU A 183 -1.40 -24.74 -1.46
CA LEU A 183 -2.33 -25.56 -2.23
C LEU A 183 -1.65 -26.86 -2.69
N PRO A 184 -2.39 -27.97 -2.90
CA PRO A 184 -1.84 -29.18 -3.50
C PRO A 184 -1.20 -28.90 -4.86
N SER A 185 -0.06 -29.55 -5.13
CA SER A 185 0.72 -29.36 -6.36
C SER A 185 -0.04 -29.76 -7.64
N GLU A 186 -1.03 -30.65 -7.52
CA GLU A 186 -1.89 -31.08 -8.62
C GLU A 186 -2.93 -30.03 -9.01
N GLN A 187 -3.19 -29.05 -8.14
CA GLN A 187 -4.13 -27.97 -8.42
C GLN A 187 -3.51 -27.00 -9.42
N LYS A 188 -4.15 -26.86 -10.58
CA LYS A 188 -3.66 -26.00 -11.68
C LYS A 188 -4.15 -24.55 -11.62
N GLU A 189 -5.15 -24.28 -10.78
CA GLU A 189 -5.86 -23.00 -10.79
C GLU A 189 -6.43 -22.71 -9.40
N LEU A 190 -6.18 -21.51 -8.89
CA LEU A 190 -6.81 -20.98 -7.69
C LEU A 190 -8.03 -20.14 -8.08
N LYS A 191 -9.22 -20.56 -7.65
CA LYS A 191 -10.47 -19.82 -7.85
C LYS A 191 -11.02 -19.30 -6.54
N PHE A 192 -11.42 -18.04 -6.54
CA PHE A 192 -12.15 -17.44 -5.43
C PHE A 192 -13.07 -16.34 -5.91
N SER A 193 -14.08 -16.02 -5.11
CA SER A 193 -14.96 -14.89 -5.36
C SER A 193 -14.95 -13.92 -4.18
N TYR A 194 -15.22 -12.65 -4.48
CA TYR A 194 -15.50 -11.62 -3.48
C TYR A 194 -16.86 -11.00 -3.79
N PHE A 195 -17.50 -10.41 -2.78
CA PHE A 195 -18.76 -9.69 -2.98
C PHE A 195 -18.44 -8.23 -3.30
N ASP A 196 -18.76 -7.82 -4.52
CA ASP A 196 -18.55 -6.45 -4.98
C ASP A 196 -19.70 -5.56 -4.53
N THR A 197 -19.42 -4.57 -3.68
CA THR A 197 -20.42 -3.70 -3.07
C THR A 197 -21.00 -2.66 -4.03
N ILE A 198 -20.35 -2.40 -5.18
CA ILE A 198 -20.86 -1.50 -6.22
C ILE A 198 -21.79 -2.27 -7.15
N LYS A 199 -21.37 -3.48 -7.57
CA LYS A 199 -22.19 -4.36 -8.43
C LYS A 199 -23.29 -5.09 -7.67
N GLU A 200 -23.22 -5.11 -6.35
CA GLU A 200 -24.05 -5.90 -5.45
C GLU A 200 -24.09 -7.39 -5.82
N ASN A 201 -22.97 -7.93 -6.30
CA ASN A 201 -22.88 -9.32 -6.78
C ASN A 201 -21.50 -9.93 -6.52
N PHE A 202 -21.42 -11.26 -6.55
CA PHE A 202 -20.15 -11.97 -6.50
C PHE A 202 -19.38 -11.79 -7.80
N VAL A 203 -18.08 -11.53 -7.68
CA VAL A 203 -17.15 -11.44 -8.79
C VAL A 203 -16.07 -12.50 -8.59
N GLU A 204 -15.94 -13.38 -9.56
CA GLU A 204 -14.93 -14.44 -9.55
C GLU A 204 -13.56 -13.90 -9.98
N LYS A 205 -12.52 -14.47 -9.38
CA LYS A 205 -11.11 -14.27 -9.69
C LYS A 205 -10.47 -15.64 -9.85
N SER A 206 -9.53 -15.70 -10.78
CA SER A 206 -8.75 -16.89 -11.03
C SER A 206 -7.28 -16.56 -11.21
N ILE A 207 -6.42 -17.43 -10.70
CA ILE A 207 -4.97 -17.36 -10.83
C ILE A 207 -4.48 -18.74 -11.29
N PRO A 208 -3.75 -18.83 -12.43
CA PRO A 208 -3.11 -20.08 -12.82
C PRO A 208 -2.00 -20.44 -11.83
N ILE A 209 -1.95 -21.71 -11.43
CA ILE A 209 -0.89 -22.26 -10.57
C ILE A 209 0.14 -22.90 -11.51
N GLU A 210 0.88 -22.02 -12.19
CA GLU A 210 1.99 -22.40 -13.05
C GLU A 210 3.27 -22.02 -12.31
N LEU A 211 4.12 -23.00 -12.06
CA LEU A 211 5.48 -22.72 -11.62
C LEU A 211 6.12 -21.90 -12.72
N GLN A 212 6.33 -20.62 -12.46
CA GLN A 212 7.12 -19.82 -13.37
C GLN A 212 8.53 -20.39 -13.29
N ASP A 213 9.02 -20.93 -14.40
CA ASP A 213 10.45 -21.12 -14.58
C ASP A 213 11.10 -19.80 -14.12
N GLY A 214 12.04 -19.90 -13.17
CA GLY A 214 12.59 -18.77 -12.43
C GLY A 214 13.31 -17.71 -13.27
N SER A 215 13.14 -17.74 -14.59
CA SER A 215 13.65 -16.78 -15.57
C SER A 215 12.79 -15.52 -15.73
N VAL A 216 11.53 -15.47 -15.26
CA VAL A 216 10.63 -14.32 -15.61
C VAL A 216 9.91 -13.61 -14.44
N ALA A 217 9.68 -14.22 -13.27
CA ALA A 217 9.00 -13.55 -12.14
C ALA A 217 9.91 -13.12 -10.98
N ALA A 218 11.15 -13.60 -10.92
CA ALA A 218 12.15 -12.99 -10.08
C ALA A 218 12.77 -11.83 -10.87
N GLN A 219 12.65 -10.62 -10.34
CA GLN A 219 13.38 -9.42 -10.80
C GLN A 219 12.77 -8.60 -11.95
N THR A 220 11.62 -7.96 -11.73
CA THR A 220 11.42 -6.62 -12.32
C THR A 220 11.55 -5.48 -11.31
N ASP A 221 11.73 -5.78 -10.01
CA ASP A 221 11.76 -4.74 -8.97
C ASP A 221 12.73 -4.99 -7.79
N LEU A 222 13.59 -6.02 -7.86
CA LEU A 222 14.54 -6.32 -6.79
C LEU A 222 15.99 -6.48 -7.24
N ASN A 223 16.27 -6.33 -8.53
CA ASN A 223 17.62 -6.13 -9.03
C ASN A 223 17.87 -4.64 -9.21
N PRO A 224 18.68 -3.98 -8.36
CA PRO A 224 19.07 -2.59 -8.59
C PRO A 224 19.86 -2.40 -9.90
N LYS A 225 20.22 -3.49 -10.58
CA LYS A 225 20.89 -3.51 -11.89
C LYS A 225 19.93 -3.32 -13.08
N ASP A 226 18.62 -3.47 -12.88
CA ASP A 226 17.62 -3.33 -13.95
C ASP A 226 16.68 -2.15 -13.67
N ASP A 227 17.27 -0.99 -13.35
CA ASP A 227 16.57 0.26 -13.64
C ASP A 227 16.43 0.30 -15.17
N SER A 228 15.26 -0.06 -15.67
CA SER A 228 14.91 -0.03 -17.10
C SER A 228 15.22 1.32 -17.78
N PHE A 229 15.51 2.36 -16.99
CA PHE A 229 15.93 3.67 -17.44
C PHE A 229 17.41 4.00 -17.16
N GLU A 230 18.26 3.09 -16.66
CA GLU A 230 19.67 3.39 -16.36
C GLU A 230 20.44 3.77 -17.62
N ALA A 231 20.25 3.00 -18.71
CA ALA A 231 20.80 3.33 -20.01
C ALA A 231 20.29 4.70 -20.50
N LEU A 232 18.98 4.95 -20.37
CA LEU A 232 18.37 6.23 -20.74
C LEU A 232 18.94 7.40 -19.92
N LYS A 233 19.11 7.24 -18.61
CA LYS A 233 19.71 8.24 -17.70
C LYS A 233 21.16 8.52 -18.07
N LYS A 234 21.97 7.48 -18.32
CA LYS A 234 23.37 7.61 -18.77
C LYS A 234 23.47 8.37 -20.10
N TYR A 235 22.70 7.97 -21.11
CA TYR A 235 22.69 8.67 -22.41
C TYR A 235 22.17 10.10 -22.29
N THR A 236 21.14 10.34 -21.48
CA THR A 236 20.60 11.68 -21.24
C THR A 236 21.65 12.59 -20.59
N LEU A 237 22.32 12.12 -19.53
CA LEU A 237 23.38 12.88 -18.85
C LEU A 237 24.61 13.12 -19.73
N LEU A 238 24.95 12.16 -20.60
CA LEU A 238 26.03 12.32 -21.57
C LEU A 238 25.69 13.37 -22.63
N ILE A 239 24.49 13.29 -23.23
CA ILE A 239 24.02 14.29 -24.20
C ILE A 239 23.94 15.68 -23.56
N LEU A 240 23.41 15.76 -22.34
CA LEU A 240 23.29 17.02 -21.60
C LEU A 240 24.66 17.63 -21.28
N SER A 241 25.64 16.81 -20.88
CA SER A 241 27.01 17.24 -20.64
C SER A 241 27.66 17.80 -21.92
N ILE A 242 27.55 17.08 -23.05
CA ILE A 242 28.05 17.54 -24.35
C ILE A 242 27.36 18.84 -24.78
N PHE A 243 26.04 18.93 -24.61
CA PHE A 243 25.26 20.10 -24.94
C PHE A 243 25.72 21.34 -24.15
N PHE A 244 25.95 21.21 -22.83
CA PHE A 244 26.47 22.31 -22.03
C PHE A 244 27.90 22.70 -22.40
N VAL A 245 28.76 21.75 -22.78
CA VAL A 245 30.11 22.05 -23.30
C VAL A 245 30.02 22.84 -24.62
N LEU A 246 29.14 22.44 -25.54
CA LEU A 246 28.94 23.17 -26.80
C LEU A 246 28.40 24.59 -26.56
N LEU A 247 27.44 24.75 -25.63
CA LEU A 247 26.94 26.07 -25.23
C LEU A 247 28.03 26.93 -24.59
N PHE A 248 28.90 26.33 -23.75
CA PHE A 248 30.06 27.03 -23.21
C PHE A 248 30.99 27.53 -24.32
N LEU A 249 31.29 26.70 -25.33
CA LEU A 249 32.14 27.12 -26.46
C LEU A 249 31.51 28.23 -27.30
N TRP A 250 30.18 28.20 -27.49
CA TRP A 250 29.49 29.21 -28.30
C TRP A 250 29.25 30.52 -27.54
N LYS A 251 28.64 30.45 -26.35
CA LYS A 251 28.28 31.63 -25.54
C LYS A 251 29.45 32.18 -24.73
N ARG A 252 30.50 31.38 -24.51
CA ARG A 252 31.70 31.72 -23.71
C ARG A 252 31.37 32.18 -22.28
N ASP A 253 30.27 31.66 -21.72
CA ASP A 253 29.81 31.96 -20.36
C ASP A 253 30.15 30.82 -19.40
N PHE A 254 30.84 31.14 -18.31
CA PHE A 254 31.31 30.22 -17.29
C PHE A 254 30.16 29.43 -16.62
N PHE A 255 28.94 29.96 -16.59
CA PHE A 255 27.77 29.26 -16.05
C PHE A 255 27.55 27.88 -16.72
N TYR A 256 27.71 27.80 -18.04
CA TYR A 256 27.53 26.54 -18.78
C TYR A 256 28.63 25.51 -18.47
N LEU A 257 29.85 25.97 -18.16
CA LEU A 257 30.94 25.08 -17.75
C LEU A 257 30.64 24.42 -16.41
N VAL A 258 30.10 25.17 -15.45
CA VAL A 258 29.70 24.63 -14.14
C VAL A 258 28.63 23.55 -14.31
N MET A 259 27.62 23.80 -15.15
CA MET A 259 26.57 22.81 -15.43
C MET A 259 27.09 21.54 -16.11
N ALA A 260 28.04 21.68 -17.04
CA ALA A 260 28.70 20.53 -17.67
C ALA A 260 29.46 19.67 -16.65
N VAL A 261 30.23 20.30 -15.75
CA VAL A 261 30.99 19.60 -14.70
C VAL A 261 30.07 18.87 -13.74
N ILE A 262 28.97 19.50 -13.30
CA ILE A 262 27.99 18.86 -12.41
C ILE A 262 27.36 17.65 -13.11
N SER A 263 26.91 17.80 -14.36
CA SER A 263 26.33 16.70 -15.14
C SER A 263 27.31 15.54 -15.32
N ALA A 264 28.59 15.84 -15.56
CA ALA A 264 29.64 14.85 -15.69
C ALA A 264 29.96 14.15 -14.36
N ALA A 265 30.00 14.89 -13.24
CA ALA A 265 30.22 14.32 -11.91
C ALA A 265 29.10 13.34 -11.52
N VAL A 266 27.85 13.70 -11.79
CA VAL A 266 26.69 12.81 -11.60
C VAL A 266 26.77 11.61 -12.53
N LEU A 267 27.21 11.78 -13.79
CA LEU A 267 27.41 10.65 -14.70
C LEU A 267 28.44 9.64 -14.13
N LEU A 268 29.54 10.13 -13.54
CA LEU A 268 30.59 9.28 -12.96
C LEU A 268 30.09 8.42 -11.78
N THR A 269 29.09 8.86 -11.02
CA THR A 269 28.52 8.02 -9.95
C THR A 269 27.83 6.76 -10.48
N PHE A 270 27.40 6.75 -11.74
CA PHE A 270 26.83 5.55 -12.37
C PHE A 270 27.89 4.56 -12.88
N TYR A 271 29.18 4.93 -12.85
CA TYR A 271 30.29 4.06 -13.27
C TYR A 271 31.07 3.48 -12.08
N THR A 272 30.68 3.76 -10.84
CA THR A 272 31.28 3.13 -9.67
C THR A 272 30.91 1.64 -9.64
N ALA A 273 31.91 0.76 -9.70
CA ALA A 273 31.72 -0.68 -9.63
C ALA A 273 31.18 -1.08 -8.23
N LEU A 274 30.08 -1.84 -8.21
CA LEU A 274 29.60 -2.45 -6.97
C LEU A 274 30.63 -3.49 -6.48
N ALA A 275 30.85 -3.53 -5.16
CA ALA A 275 31.75 -4.49 -4.54
C ALA A 275 31.35 -5.94 -4.89
N THR A 276 32.31 -6.79 -5.22
CA THR A 276 32.06 -8.22 -5.46
C THR A 276 32.40 -9.03 -4.20
N VAL A 277 31.60 -10.04 -3.90
CA VAL A 277 31.80 -10.96 -2.77
C VAL A 277 31.90 -12.41 -3.27
N CYS A 278 32.67 -13.22 -2.55
CA CYS A 278 32.81 -14.66 -2.81
C CYS A 278 31.99 -15.44 -1.78
N VAL A 279 31.27 -16.45 -2.24
CA VAL A 279 30.35 -17.26 -1.43
C VAL A 279 30.79 -18.72 -1.40
N LYS A 280 30.78 -19.34 -0.21
CA LYS A 280 31.13 -20.76 0.00
C LYS A 280 30.04 -21.70 -0.54
N GLU A 281 30.45 -22.89 -0.98
CA GLU A 281 29.54 -23.99 -1.33
C GLU A 281 28.78 -24.49 -0.09
N GLY A 282 27.52 -24.90 -0.26
CA GLY A 282 26.64 -25.38 0.80
C GLY A 282 26.02 -24.27 1.65
N SER A 283 26.32 -23.00 1.36
CA SER A 283 25.82 -21.88 2.15
C SER A 283 24.29 -21.72 2.03
N PRO A 284 23.57 -21.46 3.13
CA PRO A 284 22.14 -21.19 3.09
C PRO A 284 21.85 -19.78 2.52
N LEU A 285 20.96 -19.70 1.53
CA LEU A 285 20.43 -18.44 1.01
C LEU A 285 19.10 -18.10 1.70
N TYR A 286 19.09 -17.07 2.53
CA TYR A 286 17.93 -16.66 3.33
C TYR A 286 17.04 -15.65 2.60
N ILE A 287 15.73 -15.72 2.84
CA ILE A 287 14.75 -14.78 2.25
C ILE A 287 14.83 -13.41 2.93
N ILE A 288 15.04 -13.37 4.25
CA ILE A 288 15.18 -12.15 5.04
C ILE A 288 16.49 -12.19 5.87
N PRO A 289 17.09 -11.02 6.20
CA PRO A 289 18.37 -10.96 6.91
C PRO A 289 18.20 -11.16 8.42
N THR A 290 17.68 -12.33 8.81
CA THR A 290 17.49 -12.73 10.22
C THR A 290 17.81 -14.21 10.39
N SER A 291 18.35 -14.58 11.56
CA SER A 291 18.78 -15.95 11.87
C SER A 291 17.64 -16.98 11.90
N ASN A 292 16.39 -16.51 12.07
CA ASN A 292 15.17 -17.33 12.09
C ASN A 292 14.48 -17.40 10.71
N SER A 293 15.10 -16.85 9.66
CA SER A 293 14.55 -16.89 8.31
C SER A 293 14.53 -18.31 7.77
N SER A 294 13.49 -18.65 7.01
CA SER A 294 13.54 -19.79 6.10
C SER A 294 14.60 -19.57 5.01
N THR A 295 15.24 -20.67 4.62
CA THR A 295 16.21 -20.72 3.53
C THR A 295 15.48 -20.97 2.22
N SER A 296 15.73 -20.14 1.22
CA SER A 296 15.17 -20.29 -0.13
C SER A 296 15.85 -21.42 -0.90
N VAL A 297 17.19 -21.45 -0.87
CA VAL A 297 18.04 -22.37 -1.65
C VAL A 297 19.38 -22.57 -0.91
N HIS A 298 20.09 -23.66 -1.16
CA HIS A 298 21.49 -23.84 -0.75
C HIS A 298 22.41 -23.66 -1.97
N ILE A 299 23.52 -22.95 -1.77
CA ILE A 299 24.49 -22.69 -2.84
C ILE A 299 25.17 -24.00 -3.24
N ASP A 300 25.11 -24.35 -4.53
CA ASP A 300 25.60 -25.63 -5.06
C ASP A 300 27.11 -25.65 -5.34
N GLN A 301 27.73 -24.48 -5.47
CA GLN A 301 29.15 -24.35 -5.76
C GLN A 301 29.69 -23.00 -5.29
N LYS A 302 30.98 -22.95 -5.02
CA LYS A 302 31.67 -21.68 -4.72
C LYS A 302 31.59 -20.74 -5.94
N PHE A 303 31.13 -19.51 -5.73
CA PHE A 303 31.02 -18.51 -6.80
C PHE A 303 31.31 -17.09 -6.32
N LYS A 304 31.61 -16.20 -7.28
CA LYS A 304 31.75 -14.75 -7.03
C LYS A 304 30.53 -14.03 -7.60
N THR A 305 29.98 -13.09 -6.85
CA THR A 305 28.82 -12.29 -7.27
C THR A 305 28.92 -10.86 -6.77
N THR A 306 28.01 -10.02 -7.24
CA THR A 306 27.94 -8.61 -6.84
C THR A 306 27.20 -8.48 -5.51
N LYS A 307 27.78 -7.73 -4.57
CA LYS A 307 27.12 -7.34 -3.33
C LYS A 307 26.04 -6.30 -3.65
N LEU A 308 24.78 -6.68 -3.47
CA LEU A 308 23.64 -5.82 -3.76
C LEU A 308 23.30 -4.90 -2.58
N ALA A 309 23.46 -5.40 -1.35
CA ALA A 309 23.23 -4.65 -0.11
C ALA A 309 23.89 -5.36 1.08
N GLU A 310 23.92 -4.69 2.23
CA GLU A 310 24.39 -5.25 3.50
C GLU A 310 23.49 -4.79 4.63
N ARG A 311 23.17 -5.70 5.55
CA ARG A 311 22.37 -5.39 6.72
C ARG A 311 22.73 -6.34 7.86
N ASN A 312 23.21 -5.79 8.96
CA ASN A 312 23.69 -6.55 10.11
C ASN A 312 24.74 -7.59 9.66
N GLU A 313 24.60 -8.85 10.07
CA GLU A 313 25.48 -9.95 9.71
C GLU A 313 25.13 -10.61 8.37
N PHE A 314 24.34 -9.95 7.52
CA PHE A 314 23.92 -10.49 6.23
C PHE A 314 24.31 -9.59 5.05
N VAL A 315 24.70 -10.22 3.95
CA VAL A 315 24.98 -9.60 2.66
C VAL A 315 23.92 -10.07 1.66
N LYS A 316 23.31 -9.13 0.95
CA LYS A 316 22.37 -9.44 -0.12
C LYS A 316 23.14 -9.71 -1.40
N ILE A 317 22.87 -10.85 -2.01
CA ILE A 317 23.56 -11.33 -3.21
C ILE A 317 22.56 -11.83 -4.26
N GLU A 318 23.03 -11.86 -5.51
CA GLU A 318 22.36 -12.54 -6.61
C GLU A 318 23.06 -13.87 -6.88
N TYR A 319 22.31 -14.96 -6.77
CA TYR A 319 22.73 -16.31 -7.08
C TYR A 319 22.39 -16.68 -8.54
N ILE A 320 22.94 -17.82 -9.00
CA ILE A 320 22.71 -18.38 -10.34
C ILE A 320 21.21 -18.43 -10.63
N ASN A 321 20.84 -18.14 -11.88
CA ASN A 321 19.44 -18.00 -12.34
C ASN A 321 18.67 -16.83 -11.71
N GLY A 322 19.36 -15.75 -11.29
CA GLY A 322 18.71 -14.51 -10.84
C GLY A 322 18.03 -14.62 -9.47
N THR A 323 18.32 -15.66 -8.70
CA THR A 323 17.73 -15.83 -7.36
C THR A 323 18.40 -14.87 -6.40
N VAL A 324 17.63 -13.96 -5.79
CA VAL A 324 18.16 -12.96 -4.86
C VAL A 324 17.87 -13.37 -3.42
N GLY A 325 18.87 -13.29 -2.56
CA GLY A 325 18.70 -13.58 -1.14
C GLY A 325 19.82 -13.02 -0.27
N TRP A 326 19.76 -13.36 1.00
CA TRP A 326 20.70 -12.92 2.03
C TRP A 326 21.59 -14.07 2.42
N ILE A 327 22.89 -13.82 2.53
CA ILE A 327 23.87 -14.77 3.02
C ILE A 327 24.56 -14.20 4.25
N LYS A 328 24.94 -15.03 5.20
CA LYS A 328 25.66 -14.54 6.36
C LYS A 328 27.12 -14.23 6.02
N HIS A 329 27.75 -13.37 6.80
CA HIS A 329 29.19 -13.09 6.64
C HIS A 329 30.06 -14.33 6.87
N GLU A 330 29.68 -15.21 7.80
CA GLU A 330 30.40 -16.47 8.07
C GLU A 330 30.45 -17.42 6.87
N ASP A 331 29.47 -17.29 5.97
CA ASP A 331 29.30 -18.09 4.75
C ASP A 331 30.00 -17.46 3.53
N LEU A 332 30.61 -16.27 3.70
CA LEU A 332 31.49 -15.68 2.69
C LEU A 332 32.86 -16.35 2.73
N CYS A 333 33.54 -16.37 1.59
CA CYS A 333 34.93 -16.79 1.52
C CYS A 333 35.78 -15.83 2.37
N GLU A 334 36.69 -16.37 3.19
CA GLU A 334 37.81 -15.59 3.69
C GLU A 334 38.75 -15.35 2.50
N ASP A 335 39.23 -14.11 2.36
CA ASP A 335 40.15 -13.71 1.29
C ASP A 335 41.54 -14.37 1.42
#